data_AF-A0A9Q0QH58-F1
#
_entry.id   AF-A0A9Q0QH58-F1
#
_cell.length_a   1.000
_cell.length_b   1.000
_cell.length_c   1.000
_cell.angle_alpha   90.00
_cell.angle_beta   90.00
_cell.angle_gamma   90.00
#
_symmetry.space_group_name_H-M   'P 1'
#
loop_
_entity.id
_entity.type
_entity.pdbx_description
1 polymer ?
#
loop_
_entity_poly.entity_id
_entity_poly.type
_entity_poly.pdbx_seq_one_letter_code
_entity_poly.pdbx_strand_id
1 'polypeptide(L)'
;MIHVKDAVHAMGLIPVRLIVFNLRMEYNPGVNKMIGNFPSPRELANLDESFLAKRCNLGYRAVRIIKLAQSVVEGRIQLREVEESCANGASSSLYNKLADQFRKIDGFGPFTCANVLMCMGFYHIIPTDSETVRHLKKVHARKSTIQTVHRDVEVIYRKYAPFQFLAY
;
A
#
# COMPACT_ATOMS: atom_id res chain seq x y z
N MET A 1 3.13 -6.30 11.58
CA MET A 1 4.30 -6.66 10.76
C MET A 1 4.10 -6.03 9.39
N ILE A 2 4.85 -4.98 9.07
CA ILE A 2 4.85 -4.30 7.78
C ILE A 2 5.50 -5.26 6.80
N HIS A 3 4.69 -5.79 5.91
CA HIS A 3 5.20 -6.61 4.83
C HIS A 3 5.32 -5.77 3.58
N VAL A 4 6.30 -6.10 2.73
CA VAL A 4 6.35 -5.56 1.36
C VAL A 4 5.02 -5.77 0.62
N LYS A 5 4.20 -6.76 1.01
CA LYS A 5 2.83 -6.95 0.52
C LYS A 5 1.93 -5.71 0.73
N ASP A 6 2.08 -5.00 1.85
CA ASP A 6 1.23 -3.87 2.23
C ASP A 6 1.63 -2.63 1.41
N ALA A 7 2.94 -2.44 1.22
CA ALA A 7 3.50 -1.44 0.31
C ALA A 7 3.13 -1.71 -1.16
N VAL A 8 3.25 -2.96 -1.60
CA VAL A 8 2.91 -3.38 -2.97
C VAL A 8 1.42 -3.23 -3.23
N HIS A 9 0.56 -3.50 -2.26
CA HIS A 9 -0.88 -3.24 -2.35
C HIS A 9 -1.19 -1.74 -2.44
N ALA A 10 -0.50 -0.93 -1.65
CA ALA A 10 -0.70 0.53 -1.60
C ALA A 10 -0.12 1.29 -2.81
N MET A 11 0.88 0.73 -3.51
CA MET A 11 1.50 1.31 -4.72
C MET A 11 0.59 1.24 -5.97
N GLY A 12 -0.60 0.65 -5.83
CA GLY A 12 -1.63 0.60 -6.85
C GLY A 12 -2.46 -0.66 -6.67
N LEU A 13 -3.77 -0.54 -6.93
CA LEU A 13 -4.84 -1.54 -6.87
C LEU A 13 -4.62 -2.80 -7.73
N ILE A 14 -3.41 -3.35 -7.76
CA ILE A 14 -3.18 -4.71 -8.20
C ILE A 14 -3.70 -5.58 -7.06
N PRO A 15 -4.60 -6.53 -7.33
CA PRO A 15 -4.95 -7.52 -6.34
C PRO A 15 -3.64 -8.16 -5.89
N VAL A 16 -3.30 -8.07 -4.60
CA VAL A 16 -2.17 -8.83 -4.01
C VAL A 16 -2.26 -10.30 -4.44
N ARG A 17 -3.50 -10.77 -4.61
CA ARG A 17 -3.89 -12.05 -5.21
C ARG A 17 -3.25 -12.34 -6.57
N LEU A 18 -3.07 -11.34 -7.45
CA LEU A 18 -2.49 -11.50 -8.79
C LEU A 18 -0.97 -11.74 -8.72
N ILE A 19 -0.26 -11.05 -7.83
CA ILE A 19 1.18 -11.25 -7.62
C ILE A 19 1.44 -12.62 -6.97
N VAL A 20 0.68 -12.94 -5.93
CA VAL A 20 0.74 -14.24 -5.22
C VAL A 20 0.44 -15.40 -6.18
N PHE A 21 -0.59 -15.26 -7.00
CA PHE A 21 -1.02 -16.31 -7.92
C PHE A 21 -0.05 -16.47 -9.10
N ASN A 22 0.51 -15.38 -9.63
CA ASN A 22 1.29 -15.45 -10.86
C ASN A 22 2.78 -15.79 -10.65
N LEU A 23 3.36 -15.50 -9.49
CA LEU A 23 4.79 -15.73 -9.24
C LEU A 23 5.15 -17.16 -8.84
N ARG A 24 4.18 -18.03 -8.53
CA ARG A 24 4.48 -19.40 -8.04
C ARG A 24 3.79 -20.54 -8.77
N MET A 25 3.23 -20.28 -9.96
CA MET A 25 2.73 -21.35 -10.82
C MET A 25 3.88 -21.93 -11.64
N GLU A 26 4.60 -22.90 -11.08
CA GLU A 26 5.02 -24.05 -11.89
C GLU A 26 3.75 -24.82 -12.22
N TYR A 27 3.31 -24.75 -13.48
CA TYR A 27 2.15 -25.50 -13.93
C TYR A 27 2.52 -26.98 -13.95
N ASN A 28 2.15 -27.72 -12.91
CA ASN A 28 2.27 -29.17 -12.86
C ASN A 28 0.85 -29.76 -13.01
N PRO A 29 0.50 -30.34 -14.18
CA PRO A 29 -0.84 -30.85 -14.47
C PRO A 29 -1.09 -32.13 -13.67
N GLY A 30 -1.44 -31.97 -12.40
CA GLY A 30 -1.67 -33.07 -11.45
C GLY A 30 -1.71 -32.64 -9.99
N VAL A 31 -1.22 -31.44 -9.67
CA VAL A 31 -1.24 -30.91 -8.30
C VAL A 31 -2.38 -29.92 -8.14
N ASN A 32 -3.26 -30.22 -7.17
CA ASN A 32 -4.34 -29.35 -6.71
C ASN A 32 -3.82 -27.91 -6.52
N LYS A 33 -4.55 -26.91 -7.03
CA LYS A 33 -4.15 -25.49 -7.13
C LYS A 33 -3.52 -24.97 -5.83
N MET A 34 -2.18 -25.04 -5.72
CA MET A 34 -1.49 -24.63 -4.49
C MET A 34 -1.58 -23.11 -4.33
N ILE A 35 -2.10 -22.68 -3.20
CA ILE A 35 -2.11 -21.27 -2.81
C ILE A 35 -0.68 -20.91 -2.41
N GLY A 36 0.00 -20.10 -3.23
CA GLY A 36 1.33 -19.58 -2.90
C GLY A 36 1.28 -18.56 -1.76
N ASN A 37 2.37 -18.42 -1.02
CA ASN A 37 2.59 -17.29 -0.12
C ASN A 37 3.00 -16.03 -0.89
N PHE A 38 2.83 -14.86 -0.28
CA PHE A 38 3.38 -13.62 -0.84
C PHE A 38 4.92 -13.69 -0.87
N PRO A 39 5.57 -13.28 -1.98
CA PRO A 39 7.02 -13.29 -2.10
C PRO A 39 7.72 -12.44 -1.05
N SER A 40 8.82 -12.94 -0.52
CA SER A 40 9.74 -12.18 0.33
C SER A 40 10.44 -11.07 -0.45
N PRO A 41 10.98 -10.04 0.24
CA PRO A 41 11.78 -9.00 -0.41
C PRO A 41 12.99 -9.58 -1.17
N ARG A 42 13.61 -10.64 -0.64
CA ARG A 42 14.76 -11.30 -1.28
C ARG A 42 14.37 -12.02 -2.57
N GLU A 43 13.20 -12.66 -2.61
CA GLU A 43 12.67 -13.28 -3.83
C GLU A 43 12.38 -12.22 -4.89
N LEU A 44 11.75 -11.09 -4.53
CA LEU A 44 11.43 -10.01 -5.46
C LEU A 44 12.66 -9.25 -5.98
N ALA A 45 13.65 -9.02 -5.12
CA ALA A 45 14.84 -8.23 -5.45
C ALA A 45 15.71 -8.86 -6.56
N ASN A 46 15.61 -10.18 -6.74
CA ASN A 46 16.37 -10.96 -7.72
C ASN A 46 15.61 -11.23 -9.02
N LEU A 47 14.36 -10.77 -9.14
CA LEU A 47 13.57 -10.98 -10.36
C LEU A 47 13.95 -9.97 -11.45
N ASP A 48 13.86 -10.43 -12.70
CA ASP A 48 13.91 -9.55 -13.86
C ASP A 48 12.65 -8.65 -13.92
N GLU A 49 12.85 -7.38 -14.25
CA GLU A 49 11.77 -6.39 -14.34
C GLU A 49 10.76 -6.77 -15.43
N SER A 50 11.24 -7.15 -16.60
CA SER A 50 10.38 -7.46 -17.74
C SER A 50 9.54 -8.71 -17.49
N PHE A 51 10.14 -9.71 -16.81
CA PHE A 51 9.47 -10.90 -16.33
C PHE A 51 8.37 -10.54 -15.34
N LEU A 52 8.68 -9.79 -14.28
CA LEU A 52 7.73 -9.41 -13.24
C LEU A 52 6.57 -8.56 -13.83
N ALA A 53 6.90 -7.61 -14.71
CA ALA A 53 5.93 -6.75 -15.40
C ALA A 53 4.92 -7.55 -16.22
N LYS A 54 5.40 -8.50 -17.04
CA LYS A 54 4.54 -9.32 -17.91
C LYS A 54 3.78 -10.37 -17.12
N ARG A 55 4.48 -11.11 -16.26
CA ARG A 55 3.90 -12.24 -15.53
C ARG A 55 2.79 -11.79 -14.57
N CYS A 56 2.94 -10.63 -13.94
CA CYS A 56 1.98 -10.11 -12.97
C CYS A 56 1.12 -8.96 -13.48
N ASN A 57 1.20 -8.62 -14.79
CA ASN A 57 0.50 -7.50 -15.40
C ASN A 57 0.69 -6.16 -14.65
N LEU A 58 1.92 -5.89 -14.21
CA LEU A 58 2.25 -4.73 -13.37
C LEU A 58 2.63 -3.51 -14.22
N GLY A 59 3.08 -3.74 -15.46
CA GLY A 59 3.65 -2.71 -16.33
C GLY A 59 4.79 -1.98 -15.63
N TYR A 60 4.81 -0.65 -15.74
CA TYR A 60 5.84 0.21 -15.15
C TYR A 60 5.96 0.13 -13.62
N ARG A 61 5.02 -0.51 -12.91
CA ARG A 61 5.10 -0.68 -11.45
C ARG A 61 6.09 -1.78 -11.04
N ALA A 62 6.44 -2.69 -11.95
CA ALA A 62 7.38 -3.77 -11.66
C ALA A 62 8.74 -3.24 -11.18
N VAL A 63 9.30 -2.23 -11.86
CA VAL A 63 10.58 -1.62 -11.46
C VAL A 63 10.52 -1.03 -10.06
N ARG A 64 9.40 -0.40 -9.68
CA ARG A 64 9.22 0.21 -8.36
C ARG A 64 9.16 -0.84 -7.26
N ILE A 65 8.48 -1.95 -7.52
CA ILE A 65 8.39 -3.10 -6.60
C ILE A 65 9.76 -3.73 -6.40
N ILE A 66 10.53 -3.93 -7.48
CA ILE A 66 11.90 -4.48 -7.41
C ILE A 66 12.81 -3.52 -6.62
N LYS A 67 12.81 -2.22 -6.94
CA LYS A 67 13.59 -1.21 -6.21
C LYS A 67 13.25 -1.13 -4.72
N LEU A 68 11.96 -1.24 -4.38
CA LEU A 68 11.52 -1.32 -2.99
C LEU A 68 12.09 -2.56 -2.30
N ALA A 69 11.98 -3.72 -2.95
CA ALA A 69 12.48 -4.98 -2.41
C ALA A 69 14.01 -4.94 -2.21
N GLN A 70 14.76 -4.41 -3.18
CA GLN A 70 16.20 -4.18 -3.07
C GLN A 70 16.54 -3.23 -1.91
N SER A 71 15.81 -2.12 -1.77
CA SER A 71 16.04 -1.16 -0.68
C SER A 71 15.82 -1.78 0.70
N VAL A 72 14.90 -2.73 0.83
CA VAL A 72 14.70 -3.51 2.07
C VAL A 72 15.83 -4.50 2.29
N VAL A 73 16.23 -5.25 1.25
CA VAL A 73 17.30 -6.26 1.34
C VAL A 73 18.66 -5.63 1.67
N GLU A 74 18.94 -4.45 1.11
CA GLU A 74 20.17 -3.68 1.34
C GLU A 74 20.14 -2.88 2.65
N GLY A 75 19.04 -2.88 3.39
CA GLY A 75 18.90 -2.15 4.66
C GLY A 75 18.68 -0.64 4.52
N ARG A 76 18.49 -0.11 3.30
CA ARG A 76 18.11 1.29 3.07
C ARG A 76 16.75 1.63 3.67
N ILE A 77 15.85 0.65 3.76
CA ILE A 77 14.57 0.74 4.48
C ILE A 77 14.58 -0.29 5.61
N GLN A 78 14.69 0.19 6.84
CA GLN A 78 14.72 -0.64 8.04
C GLN A 78 13.30 -0.89 8.57
N LEU A 79 12.60 -1.88 8.00
CA LEU A 79 11.21 -2.18 8.35
C LEU A 79 11.01 -2.44 9.86
N ARG A 80 12.00 -3.05 10.52
CA ARG A 80 11.94 -3.33 11.96
C ARG A 80 11.92 -2.07 12.81
N GLU A 81 12.78 -1.09 12.52
CA GLU A 81 12.82 0.18 13.26
C GLU A 81 11.50 0.94 13.09
N VAL A 82 10.90 0.85 11.91
CA VAL A 82 9.60 1.45 11.61
C VAL A 82 8.48 0.79 12.43
N GLU A 83 8.48 -0.54 12.54
CA GLU A 83 7.54 -1.28 13.39
C GLU A 83 7.70 -0.95 14.88
N GLU A 84 8.94 -0.97 15.37
CA GLU A 84 9.27 -0.66 16.77
C GLU A 84 8.87 0.78 17.13
N SER A 85 9.06 1.73 16.21
CA SER A 85 8.62 3.11 16.41
C SER A 85 7.10 3.24 16.59
N CYS A 86 6.32 2.30 16.03
CA CYS A 86 4.86 2.29 16.13
C CYS A 86 4.34 1.50 17.34
N ALA A 87 5.18 0.68 17.99
CA ALA A 87 4.78 -0.17 19.11
C ALA A 87 4.25 0.64 20.32
N ASN A 88 4.72 1.88 20.48
CA ASN A 88 4.31 2.78 21.56
C ASN A 88 3.03 3.59 21.24
N GLY A 89 2.32 3.26 20.16
CA GLY A 89 1.07 3.89 19.76
C GLY A 89 1.22 4.94 18.66
N ALA A 90 0.12 5.16 17.94
CA ALA A 90 0.06 6.11 16.83
C ALA A 90 -0.09 7.55 17.34
N SER A 91 0.81 8.45 16.90
CA SER A 91 0.71 9.89 17.15
C SER A 91 0.81 10.68 15.84
N SER A 92 0.29 11.92 15.82
CA SER A 92 0.36 12.79 14.64
C SER A 92 1.81 13.16 14.27
N SER A 93 2.68 13.37 15.25
CA SER A 93 4.11 13.64 15.00
C SER A 93 4.83 12.44 14.39
N LEU A 94 4.54 11.22 14.88
CA LEU A 94 5.09 9.99 14.32
C LEU A 94 4.58 9.74 12.90
N TYR A 95 3.29 9.99 12.64
CA TYR A 95 2.72 9.90 11.30
C TYR A 95 3.48 10.79 10.31
N ASN A 96 3.67 12.08 10.64
CA ASN A 96 4.36 13.01 9.74
C ASN A 96 5.80 12.57 9.46
N LYS A 97 6.53 12.15 10.51
CA LYS A 97 7.90 11.62 10.37
C LYS A 97 7.96 10.43 9.42
N LEU A 98 7.08 9.46 9.59
CA LEU A 98 7.03 8.25 8.76
C LEU A 98 6.56 8.57 7.33
N ALA A 99 5.57 9.44 7.17
CA ALA A 99 5.10 9.89 5.87
C ALA A 99 6.22 10.58 5.07
N ASP A 100 7.03 11.42 5.72
CA ASP A 100 8.17 12.09 5.08
C ASP A 100 9.31 11.14 4.72
N GLN A 101 9.53 10.09 5.53
CA GLN A 101 10.46 9.02 5.17
C GLN A 101 9.94 8.23 3.96
N PHE A 102 8.68 7.81 3.99
CA PHE A 102 8.06 7.00 2.94
C PHE A 102 7.92 7.73 1.62
N ARG A 103 7.67 9.05 1.61
CA ARG A 103 7.63 9.87 0.38
C ARG A 103 8.94 9.86 -0.42
N LYS A 104 10.06 9.48 0.20
CA LYS A 104 11.36 9.34 -0.50
C LYS A 104 11.46 8.07 -1.33
N ILE A 105 10.53 7.13 -1.15
CA ILE A 105 10.47 5.87 -1.89
C ILE A 105 9.83 6.12 -3.26
N ASP A 106 10.46 5.66 -4.33
CA ASP A 106 9.90 5.78 -5.68
C ASP A 106 8.52 5.09 -5.77
N GLY A 107 7.51 5.86 -6.19
CA GLY A 107 6.12 5.42 -6.24
C GLY A 107 5.29 5.67 -4.99
N PHE A 108 5.87 6.20 -3.91
CA PHE A 108 5.12 6.56 -2.70
C PHE A 108 4.66 8.03 -2.74
N GLY A 109 3.50 8.24 -3.35
CA GLY A 109 2.77 9.51 -3.24
C GLY A 109 1.94 9.60 -1.95
N PRO A 110 1.29 10.75 -1.68
CA PRO A 110 0.45 10.95 -0.49
C PRO A 110 -0.58 9.83 -0.28
N PHE A 111 -1.21 9.36 -1.36
CA PHE A 111 -2.17 8.25 -1.33
C PHE A 111 -1.54 6.93 -0.88
N THR A 112 -0.42 6.54 -1.48
CA THR A 112 0.28 5.29 -1.15
C THR A 112 0.81 5.33 0.27
N CYS A 113 1.40 6.45 0.71
CA CYS A 113 1.86 6.61 2.08
C CYS A 113 0.72 6.44 3.09
N ALA A 114 -0.43 7.10 2.87
CA ALA A 114 -1.57 7.00 3.78
C ALA A 114 -2.12 5.56 3.87
N ASN A 115 -2.17 4.82 2.75
CA ASN A 115 -2.57 3.42 2.75
C ASN A 115 -1.61 2.51 3.54
N VAL A 116 -0.28 2.71 3.39
CA VAL A 116 0.71 1.92 4.16
C VAL A 116 0.64 2.26 5.64
N LEU A 117 0.52 3.54 5.99
CA LEU A 117 0.44 4.00 7.38
C LEU A 117 -0.85 3.53 8.05
N MET A 118 -1.95 3.37 7.31
CA MET A 118 -3.16 2.72 7.82
C MET A 118 -2.87 1.29 8.30
N CYS A 119 -2.11 0.49 7.54
CA CYS A 119 -1.69 -0.86 7.97
C CYS A 119 -0.80 -0.84 9.22
N MET A 120 -0.27 0.32 9.59
CA MET A 120 0.55 0.55 10.79
C MET A 120 -0.27 1.14 11.96
N GLY A 121 -1.60 1.25 11.82
CA GLY A 121 -2.49 1.73 12.87
C GLY A 121 -2.84 3.23 12.81
N PHE A 122 -2.42 3.94 11.76
CA PHE A 122 -2.77 5.35 11.57
C PHE A 122 -4.09 5.48 10.80
N TYR A 123 -5.20 5.57 11.52
CA TYR A 123 -6.55 5.64 10.93
C TYR A 123 -7.09 7.06 10.73
N HIS A 124 -6.31 8.08 11.09
CA HIS A 124 -6.79 9.46 11.11
C HIS A 124 -6.81 10.14 9.72
N ILE A 125 -6.17 9.52 8.72
CA ILE A 125 -6.12 10.00 7.34
C ILE A 125 -6.81 8.98 6.44
N ILE A 126 -7.71 9.46 5.58
CA ILE A 126 -8.35 8.67 4.54
C ILE A 126 -7.62 8.95 3.22
N PRO A 127 -6.93 7.95 2.62
CA PRO A 127 -6.41 8.04 1.26
C PRO A 127 -7.56 8.32 0.29
N THR A 128 -7.43 9.35 -0.53
CA THR A 128 -8.49 9.77 -1.45
C THR A 128 -8.12 9.49 -2.89
N ASP A 129 -9.04 8.87 -3.63
CA ASP A 129 -8.92 8.59 -5.06
C ASP A 129 -10.26 8.79 -5.81
N SER A 130 -10.32 8.35 -7.06
CA SER A 130 -11.55 8.42 -7.85
C SER A 130 -12.69 7.58 -7.26
N GLU A 131 -12.38 6.47 -6.58
CA GLU A 131 -13.39 5.65 -5.92
C GLU A 131 -13.93 6.34 -4.67
N THR A 132 -13.09 7.09 -3.94
CA THR A 132 -13.55 7.97 -2.85
C THR A 132 -14.53 9.02 -3.36
N VAL A 133 -14.23 9.68 -4.48
CA VAL A 133 -15.16 10.64 -5.11
C VAL A 133 -16.49 9.97 -5.45
N ARG A 134 -16.44 8.76 -6.04
CA ARG A 134 -17.64 7.98 -6.37
C ARG A 134 -18.43 7.59 -5.12
N HIS A 135 -17.76 7.22 -4.03
CA HIS A 135 -18.37 6.89 -2.73
C HIS A 135 -19.11 8.08 -2.14
N LEU A 136 -18.47 9.24 -2.05
CA LEU A 136 -19.09 10.45 -1.54
C LEU A 136 -20.34 10.85 -2.33
N LYS A 137 -20.30 10.69 -3.66
CA LYS A 137 -21.46 10.95 -4.51
C LYS A 137 -22.63 10.00 -4.23
N LYS A 138 -22.36 8.70 -4.05
CA LYS A 138 -23.41 7.68 -3.90
C LYS A 138 -23.97 7.58 -2.49
N VAL A 139 -23.11 7.61 -1.48
CA VAL A 139 -23.48 7.34 -0.07
C VAL A 139 -23.82 8.63 0.67
N HIS A 140 -23.10 9.72 0.39
CA HIS A 140 -23.25 10.99 1.11
C HIS A 140 -23.94 12.08 0.30
N ALA A 141 -24.42 11.75 -0.91
CA ALA A 141 -25.01 12.68 -1.88
C ALA A 141 -24.15 13.95 -2.13
N ARG A 142 -22.82 13.84 -1.94
CA ARG A 142 -21.86 14.94 -2.04
C ARG A 142 -21.23 14.96 -3.42
N LYS A 143 -21.38 16.09 -4.13
CA LYS A 143 -20.75 16.31 -5.43
C LYS A 143 -19.30 16.77 -5.27
N SER A 144 -18.44 15.84 -4.88
CA SER A 144 -17.01 16.09 -4.74
C SER A 144 -16.27 15.96 -6.08
N THR A 145 -15.13 16.63 -6.19
CA THR A 145 -14.15 16.49 -7.28
C THR A 145 -12.84 15.95 -6.71
N ILE A 146 -11.89 15.58 -7.57
CA ILE A 146 -10.54 15.16 -7.13
C ILE A 146 -9.86 16.27 -6.31
N GLN A 147 -10.16 17.53 -6.58
CA GLN A 147 -9.59 18.68 -5.87
C GLN A 147 -10.25 18.93 -4.51
N THR A 148 -11.53 18.59 -4.35
CA THR A 148 -12.30 18.87 -3.12
C THR A 148 -12.45 17.67 -2.20
N VAL A 149 -12.25 16.46 -2.71
CA VAL A 149 -12.51 15.19 -2.00
C VAL A 149 -11.83 15.14 -0.64
N HIS A 150 -10.58 15.60 -0.52
CA HIS A 150 -9.86 15.60 0.76
C HIS A 150 -10.61 16.40 1.83
N ARG A 151 -11.06 17.62 1.49
CA ARG A 151 -11.82 18.48 2.41
C ARG A 151 -13.19 17.87 2.73
N ASP A 152 -13.88 17.33 1.72
CA ASP A 152 -15.20 16.76 1.92
C ASP A 152 -15.15 15.53 2.83
N VAL A 153 -14.16 14.65 2.64
CA VAL A 153 -13.91 13.49 3.50
C VAL A 153 -13.61 13.94 4.94
N GLU A 154 -12.75 14.95 5.12
CA GLU A 154 -12.44 15.48 6.44
C GLU A 154 -13.70 15.99 7.16
N VAL A 155 -14.55 16.76 6.49
CA VAL A 155 -15.79 17.29 7.06
C VAL A 155 -16.75 16.17 7.48
N ILE A 156 -16.93 15.15 6.65
CA ILE A 156 -17.86 14.04 6.91
C ILE A 156 -17.37 13.16 8.04
N TYR A 157 -16.08 12.82 8.03
CA TYR A 157 -15.53 11.80 8.91
C TYR A 157 -14.80 12.33 10.14
N ARG A 158 -14.58 13.66 10.30
CA ARG A 158 -13.88 14.22 11.49
C ARG A 158 -14.45 13.78 12.83
N LYS A 159 -15.77 13.52 12.89
CA LYS A 159 -16.45 13.08 14.11
C LYS A 159 -15.99 11.71 14.62
N TYR A 160 -15.32 10.94 13.78
CA TYR A 160 -14.77 9.62 14.12
C TYR A 160 -13.30 9.68 14.55
N ALA A 161 -12.72 10.86 14.77
CA ALA A 161 -11.31 10.97 15.13
C ALA A 161 -10.95 10.18 16.39
N PRO A 162 -9.79 9.48 16.42
CA PRO A 162 -8.77 9.37 15.36
C PRO A 162 -8.97 8.18 14.39
N PHE A 163 -10.16 7.61 14.32
CA PHE A 163 -10.52 6.39 13.57
C PHE A 163 -11.31 6.66 12.28
N GLN A 164 -11.09 7.81 11.63
CA GLN A 164 -11.83 8.22 10.43
C GLN A 164 -11.83 7.15 9.34
N PHE A 165 -10.69 6.53 9.07
CA PHE A 165 -10.55 5.46 8.07
C PHE A 165 -11.38 4.22 8.39
N LEU A 166 -11.57 3.87 9.66
CA LEU A 166 -12.36 2.68 10.03
C LEU A 166 -13.87 2.90 9.85
N ALA A 167 -14.32 4.15 9.87
CA ALA A 167 -15.72 4.51 9.62
C ALA A 167 -16.03 4.75 8.14
N TYR A 168 -15.00 4.93 7.30
CA TYR A 168 -15.09 5.22 5.87
C TYR A 168 -15.67 4.06 5.07
#